data_AF-A0A927MYE5-F1
#
_entry.id   AF-A0A927MYE5-F1
#
_cell.length_a   1.000
_cell.length_b   1.000
_cell.length_c   1.000
_cell.angle_alpha   90.00
_cell.angle_beta   90.00
_cell.angle_gamma   90.00
#
_symmetry.space_group_name_H-M   'P 1'
#
loop_
_entity.id
_entity.type
_entity.pdbx_description
1 polymer ?
#
loop_
_entity_poly.entity_id
_entity_poly.type
_entity_poly.pdbx_seq_one_letter_code
_entity_poly.pdbx_strand_id
1 'polypeptide(L)'
;MRRAVRSAWTSLPLYLLGSLVVASALAVTMWMAPGVNLLSLMSLCYLVTPLMAPMIRATQVLATSDDTFRLRDYVATLPTGWSVTVRLASPIVGVLALTAVAFTAWRSSGHDLFLVPLGVGASITVVGVLGFLMAFPLALEDRRRSFGYLWIHGLHLAARGIVPTVAIVATMGLGLWLLLNVSAGLLVVLPGAIAVVWTVAFLTAQSRSHLTTTAH
;
A
#
# COMPACT_ATOMS: atom_id res chain seq x y z
N MET A 1 -10.51 -19.60 -4.06
CA MET A 1 -9.25 -19.81 -3.30
C MET A 1 -8.33 -20.87 -3.92
N ARG A 2 -8.74 -22.12 -4.16
CA ARG A 2 -7.84 -23.16 -4.74
C ARG A 2 -7.19 -22.78 -6.08
N ARG A 3 -7.92 -22.09 -6.97
CA ARG A 3 -7.39 -21.59 -8.26
C ARG A 3 -6.31 -20.53 -8.09
N ALA A 4 -6.57 -19.50 -7.26
CA ALA A 4 -5.61 -18.45 -6.94
C ALA A 4 -4.32 -19.02 -6.33
N VAL A 5 -4.43 -20.02 -5.45
CA VAL A 5 -3.26 -20.71 -4.87
C VAL A 5 -2.48 -21.45 -5.96
N ARG A 6 -3.14 -22.25 -6.81
CA ARG A 6 -2.45 -22.99 -7.89
C ARG A 6 -1.78 -22.06 -8.90
N SER A 7 -2.43 -20.97 -9.27
CA SER A 7 -1.87 -19.96 -10.17
C SER A 7 -0.66 -19.25 -9.54
N ALA A 8 -0.76 -18.90 -8.25
CA ALA A 8 0.35 -18.31 -7.49
C ALA A 8 1.61 -19.21 -7.49
N TRP A 9 1.43 -20.54 -7.42
CA TRP A 9 2.53 -21.50 -7.50
C TRP A 9 3.27 -21.45 -8.84
N THR A 10 2.57 -21.32 -9.97
CA THR A 10 3.23 -21.21 -11.29
C THR A 10 3.99 -19.90 -11.48
N SER A 11 3.52 -18.83 -10.85
CA SER A 11 4.16 -17.50 -10.88
C SER A 11 5.16 -17.27 -9.74
N LEU A 12 5.45 -18.27 -8.92
CA LEU A 12 6.28 -18.15 -7.73
C LEU A 12 7.66 -17.54 -8.00
N PRO A 13 8.38 -17.88 -9.11
CA PRO A 13 9.66 -17.24 -9.44
C PRO A 13 9.53 -15.73 -9.65
N LEU A 14 8.42 -15.28 -10.26
CA LEU A 14 8.17 -13.86 -10.50
C LEU A 14 7.90 -13.12 -9.19
N TYR A 15 7.13 -13.73 -8.27
CA TYR A 15 6.90 -13.17 -6.94
C TYR A 15 8.18 -13.09 -6.11
N LEU A 16 9.07 -14.08 -6.21
CA LEU A 16 10.37 -14.04 -5.53
C LEU A 16 11.25 -12.93 -6.07
N LEU A 17 11.33 -12.77 -7.40
CA LEU A 17 12.08 -11.68 -8.02
C LEU A 17 11.51 -10.31 -7.62
N GLY A 18 10.20 -10.13 -7.70
CA GLY A 18 9.56 -8.88 -7.29
C GLY A 18 9.78 -8.58 -5.81
N SER A 19 9.64 -9.59 -4.95
CA SER A 19 9.87 -9.43 -3.53
C SER A 19 11.32 -9.13 -3.20
N LEU A 20 12.29 -9.71 -3.93
CA LEU A 20 13.71 -9.37 -3.80
C LEU A 20 13.98 -7.90 -4.14
N VAL A 21 13.36 -7.38 -5.20
CA VAL A 21 13.49 -5.97 -5.59
C VAL A 21 12.88 -5.06 -4.51
N VAL A 22 11.67 -5.36 -4.04
CA VAL A 22 11.03 -4.59 -2.95
C VAL A 22 11.84 -4.68 -1.65
N ALA A 23 12.36 -5.87 -1.34
CA ALA A 23 13.22 -6.12 -0.19
C ALA A 23 14.50 -5.29 -0.24
N SER A 24 15.14 -5.23 -1.41
CA SER A 24 16.34 -4.41 -1.61
C SER A 24 16.05 -2.92 -1.43
N ALA A 25 14.92 -2.43 -1.93
CA ALA A 25 14.49 -1.05 -1.73
C ALA A 25 14.19 -0.73 -0.26
N LEU A 26 13.57 -1.67 0.46
CA LEU A 26 13.37 -1.56 1.91
C LEU A 26 14.71 -1.50 2.66
N ALA A 27 15.66 -2.36 2.31
CA ALA A 27 17.00 -2.37 2.91
C ALA A 27 17.74 -1.05 2.66
N VAL A 28 17.68 -0.53 1.42
CA VAL A 28 18.24 0.79 1.06
C VAL A 28 17.57 1.90 1.87
N THR A 29 16.24 1.86 2.03
CA THR A 29 15.49 2.82 2.85
C THR A 29 15.96 2.82 4.30
N MET A 30 16.08 1.63 4.90
CA MET A 30 16.57 1.47 6.28
C MET A 30 18.02 1.94 6.45
N TRP A 31 18.86 1.73 5.44
CA TRP A 31 20.25 2.16 5.44
C TRP A 31 20.40 3.68 5.31
N MET A 32 19.62 4.32 4.44
CA MET A 32 19.69 5.77 4.20
C MET A 32 19.14 6.60 5.36
N ALA A 33 18.12 6.09 6.07
CA ALA A 33 17.46 6.81 7.16
C ALA A 33 17.17 5.86 8.33
N PRO A 34 18.18 5.56 9.17
CA PRO A 34 17.95 4.73 10.35
C PRO A 34 16.97 5.42 11.31
N GLY A 35 15.89 4.71 11.67
CA GLY A 35 14.83 5.20 12.56
C GLY A 35 13.57 5.68 11.84
N VAL A 36 12.59 6.13 12.63
CA VAL A 36 11.30 6.62 12.13
C VAL A 36 11.39 8.12 11.85
N ASN A 37 11.99 8.45 10.71
CA ASN A 37 12.20 9.84 10.26
C ASN A 37 11.34 10.16 9.04
N LEU A 38 11.07 11.46 8.77
CA LEU A 38 10.31 11.87 7.59
C LEU A 38 10.93 11.32 6.28
N LEU A 39 12.26 11.31 6.20
CA LEU A 39 12.97 10.77 5.04
C LEU A 39 12.74 9.26 4.85
N SER A 40 12.64 8.49 5.95
CA SER A 40 12.28 7.06 5.90
C SER A 40 10.85 6.86 5.41
N LEU A 41 9.90 7.71 5.82
CA LEU A 41 8.51 7.63 5.37
C LEU A 41 8.35 8.01 3.90
N MET A 42 9.08 9.06 3.46
CA MET A 42 9.10 9.48 2.07
C MET A 42 9.71 8.42 1.17
N SER A 43 10.83 7.81 1.58
CA SER A 43 11.45 6.71 0.83
C SER A 43 10.57 5.47 0.81
N LEU A 44 9.91 5.09 1.90
CA LEU A 44 8.90 4.03 1.88
C LEU A 44 7.79 4.33 0.86
N CYS A 45 7.23 5.55 0.89
CA CYS A 45 6.16 5.93 -0.02
C CYS A 45 6.63 5.94 -1.49
N TYR A 46 7.76 6.58 -1.80
CA TYR A 46 8.17 6.82 -3.18
C TYR A 46 9.09 5.74 -3.76
N LEU A 47 9.74 4.91 -2.95
CA LEU A 47 10.65 3.85 -3.42
C LEU A 47 9.99 2.47 -3.34
N VAL A 48 9.38 2.14 -2.21
CA VAL A 48 8.85 0.78 -1.96
C VAL A 48 7.49 0.58 -2.63
N THR A 49 6.58 1.53 -2.46
CA THR A 49 5.21 1.42 -3.02
C THR A 49 5.13 1.28 -4.55
N PRO A 50 5.92 1.99 -5.39
CA PRO A 50 5.83 1.79 -6.83
C PRO A 50 6.42 0.45 -7.27
N LEU A 51 7.38 -0.10 -6.51
CA LEU A 51 7.91 -1.44 -6.74
C LEU A 51 6.91 -2.54 -6.35
N MET A 52 5.99 -2.25 -5.43
CA MET A 52 4.86 -3.11 -5.10
C MET A 52 3.75 -3.10 -6.17
N ALA A 53 3.64 -2.03 -6.97
CA ALA A 53 2.63 -1.90 -8.01
C ALA A 53 2.53 -3.09 -8.99
N PRO A 54 3.62 -3.55 -9.62
CA PRO A 54 3.56 -4.70 -10.53
C PRO A 54 3.17 -6.00 -9.81
N MET A 55 3.51 -6.17 -8.54
CA MET A 55 3.11 -7.35 -7.76
C MET A 55 1.61 -7.36 -7.46
N ILE A 56 1.05 -6.21 -7.07
CA ILE A 56 -0.39 -6.03 -6.85
C ILE A 56 -1.15 -6.23 -8.16
N ARG A 57 -0.64 -5.68 -9.27
CA ARG A 57 -1.25 -5.89 -10.58
C ARG A 57 -1.19 -7.35 -11.01
N ALA A 58 -0.06 -8.03 -10.79
CA ALA A 58 0.07 -9.45 -11.08
C ALA A 58 -0.95 -10.28 -10.27
N THR A 59 -1.08 -10.03 -8.97
CA THR A 59 -2.10 -10.72 -8.15
C THR A 59 -3.52 -10.40 -8.61
N GLN A 60 -3.82 -9.17 -9.03
CA GLN A 60 -5.14 -8.79 -9.57
C GLN A 60 -5.46 -9.56 -10.85
N VAL A 61 -4.53 -9.59 -11.81
CA VAL A 61 -4.69 -10.31 -13.08
C VAL A 61 -4.88 -11.81 -12.81
N LEU A 62 -4.00 -12.44 -12.03
CA LEU A 62 -4.11 -13.87 -11.71
C LEU A 62 -5.35 -14.23 -10.89
N ALA A 63 -5.95 -13.27 -10.18
CA ALA A 63 -7.18 -13.48 -9.43
C ALA A 63 -8.45 -13.30 -10.28
N THR A 64 -8.39 -12.52 -11.36
CA THR A 64 -9.56 -12.12 -12.17
C THR A 64 -9.60 -12.77 -13.55
N SER A 65 -8.46 -13.06 -14.17
CA SER A 65 -8.35 -13.71 -15.47
C SER A 65 -7.54 -15.01 -15.41
N ASP A 66 -7.77 -15.89 -16.38
CA ASP A 66 -6.97 -17.11 -16.59
C ASP A 66 -5.65 -16.81 -17.36
N ASP A 67 -5.30 -15.54 -17.53
CA ASP A 67 -4.11 -15.13 -18.29
C ASP A 67 -2.83 -15.26 -17.47
N THR A 68 -1.75 -15.67 -18.16
CA THR A 68 -0.41 -15.70 -17.58
C THR A 68 0.19 -14.30 -17.52
N PHE A 69 0.56 -13.83 -16.33
CA PHE A 69 1.30 -12.57 -16.16
C PHE A 69 2.80 -12.80 -16.37
N ARG A 70 3.42 -12.16 -17.38
CA ARG A 70 4.83 -12.40 -17.75
C ARG A 70 5.76 -11.33 -17.19
N LEU A 71 7.07 -11.62 -17.19
CA LEU A 71 8.10 -10.66 -16.77
C LEU A 71 8.05 -9.33 -17.57
N ARG A 72 7.70 -9.40 -18.85
CA ARG A 72 7.53 -8.20 -19.70
C ARG A 72 6.43 -7.27 -19.15
N ASP A 73 5.31 -7.84 -18.71
CA ASP A 73 4.18 -7.08 -18.15
C ASP A 73 4.53 -6.48 -16.78
N TYR A 74 5.35 -7.20 -16.01
CA TYR A 74 5.93 -6.71 -14.76
C TYR A 74 6.74 -5.44 -15.00
N VAL A 75 7.74 -5.50 -15.89
CA VAL A 75 8.61 -4.35 -16.20
C VAL A 75 7.83 -3.20 -16.83
N ALA A 76 6.88 -3.49 -17.73
CA ALA A 76 6.03 -2.47 -18.34
C ALA A 76 5.12 -1.76 -17.32
N THR A 77 4.82 -2.40 -16.18
CA THR A 77 3.99 -1.81 -15.12
C THR A 77 4.79 -0.88 -14.19
N LEU A 78 6.10 -1.02 -14.08
CA LEU A 78 6.95 -0.19 -13.21
C LEU A 78 6.79 1.34 -13.41
N PRO A 79 6.97 1.91 -14.62
CA PRO A 79 6.88 3.37 -14.80
C PRO A 79 5.48 3.89 -14.45
N THR A 80 4.47 3.05 -14.63
CA THR A 80 3.09 3.39 -14.38
C THR A 80 2.72 3.27 -12.90
N GLY A 81 3.31 2.29 -12.22
CA GLY A 81 3.27 2.20 -10.77
C GLY A 81 3.91 3.43 -10.13
N TRP A 82 5.01 3.92 -10.69
CA TRP A 82 5.67 5.13 -10.22
C TRP A 82 4.79 6.37 -10.31
N SER A 83 4.22 6.66 -11.49
CA SER A 83 3.37 7.85 -11.67
C SER A 83 2.11 7.81 -10.81
N VAL A 84 1.46 6.65 -10.72
CA VAL A 84 0.27 6.44 -9.87
C VAL A 84 0.63 6.60 -8.39
N THR A 85 1.73 6.00 -7.95
CA THR A 85 2.20 6.11 -6.57
C THR A 85 2.48 7.56 -6.22
N VAL A 86 3.29 8.27 -7.03
CA VAL A 86 3.64 9.66 -6.74
C VAL A 86 2.37 10.50 -6.64
N ARG A 87 1.45 10.36 -7.59
CA ARG A 87 0.17 11.09 -7.60
C ARG A 87 -0.66 10.83 -6.34
N LEU A 88 -0.82 9.56 -5.93
CA LEU A 88 -1.66 9.18 -4.79
C LEU A 88 -0.96 9.36 -3.43
N ALA A 89 0.34 9.12 -3.31
CA ALA A 89 1.06 9.21 -2.05
C ALA A 89 1.41 10.65 -1.66
N SER A 90 1.62 11.54 -2.63
CA SER A 90 1.99 12.95 -2.39
C SER A 90 1.16 13.68 -1.33
N PRO A 91 -0.19 13.69 -1.38
CA PRO A 91 -0.98 14.38 -0.34
C PRO A 91 -0.76 13.79 1.06
N ILE A 92 -0.62 12.46 1.18
CA ILE A 92 -0.41 11.79 2.46
C ILE A 92 0.97 12.16 3.02
N VAL A 93 1.99 12.15 2.16
CA VAL A 93 3.35 12.57 2.53
C VAL A 93 3.37 14.03 2.98
N GLY A 94 2.62 14.91 2.31
CA GLY A 94 2.47 16.31 2.71
C GLY A 94 1.86 16.46 4.12
N VAL A 95 0.77 15.74 4.39
CA VAL A 95 0.13 15.74 5.72
C VAL A 95 1.06 15.15 6.79
N LEU A 96 1.76 14.07 6.48
CA LEU A 96 2.77 13.46 7.36
C LEU A 96 3.88 14.44 7.70
N ALA A 97 4.39 15.19 6.71
CA ALA A 97 5.42 16.20 6.94
C ALA A 97 4.92 17.31 7.87
N LEU A 98 3.71 17.84 7.65
CA LEU A 98 3.10 18.84 8.53
C LEU A 98 2.88 18.30 9.96
N THR A 99 2.45 17.04 10.08
CA THR A 99 2.26 16.37 11.37
C THR A 99 3.59 16.22 12.11
N ALA A 100 4.67 15.86 11.41
CA ALA A 100 6.02 15.77 11.98
C ALA A 100 6.54 17.13 12.45
N VAL A 101 6.25 18.22 11.73
CA VAL A 101 6.57 19.60 12.15
C VAL A 101 5.80 19.95 13.43
N ALA A 102 4.49 19.68 13.47
CA ALA A 102 3.68 19.92 14.66
C ALA A 102 4.17 19.13 15.88
N PHE A 103 4.55 17.86 15.68
CA PHE A 103 5.15 17.03 16.73
C PHE A 103 6.49 17.59 17.25
N THR A 104 7.33 18.07 16.34
CA THR A 104 8.61 18.69 16.70
C THR A 104 8.41 19.99 17.48
N ALA A 105 7.45 20.82 17.06
CA ALA A 105 7.08 22.05 17.75
C ALA A 105 6.47 21.79 19.14
N TRP A 106 5.61 20.77 19.26
CA TRP A 106 5.09 20.33 20.56
C TRP A 106 6.21 19.88 21.50
N ARG A 107 7.12 19.03 20.99
CA ARG A 107 8.24 18.50 21.78
C ARG A 107 9.22 19.57 22.26
N SER A 108 9.43 20.62 21.47
CA SER A 108 10.33 21.72 21.83
C SER A 108 9.70 22.76 22.74
N SER A 109 8.42 23.08 22.54
CA SER A 109 7.73 24.12 23.31
C SER A 109 7.05 23.61 24.58
N GLY A 110 6.68 22.33 24.63
CA GLY A 110 5.85 21.75 25.69
C GLY A 110 4.41 22.29 25.72
N HIS A 111 3.97 23.04 24.70
CA HIS A 111 2.68 23.72 24.73
C HIS A 111 1.57 22.82 24.16
N ASP A 112 0.54 22.56 24.98
CA ASP A 112 -0.58 21.66 24.62
C ASP A 112 -1.41 22.11 23.41
N LEU A 113 -1.33 23.37 22.98
CA LEU A 113 -2.01 23.85 21.77
C LEU A 113 -1.55 23.09 20.51
N PHE A 114 -0.34 22.55 20.49
CA PHE A 114 0.16 21.75 19.38
C PHE A 114 -0.43 20.32 19.33
N LEU A 115 -1.14 19.87 20.37
CA LEU A 115 -1.81 18.57 20.36
C LEU A 115 -2.98 18.53 19.37
N VAL A 116 -3.67 19.65 19.18
CA VAL A 116 -4.79 19.75 18.23
C VAL A 116 -4.35 19.52 16.78
N PRO A 117 -3.39 20.29 16.21
CA PRO A 117 -2.92 20.05 14.85
C PRO A 117 -2.25 18.67 14.70
N LEU A 118 -1.62 18.15 15.74
CA LEU A 118 -1.07 16.79 15.74
C LEU A 118 -2.16 15.73 15.63
N GLY A 119 -3.23 15.83 16.43
CA GLY A 119 -4.36 14.90 16.39
C GLY A 119 -5.11 14.94 15.06
N VAL A 120 -5.31 16.15 14.52
CA VAL A 120 -5.91 16.35 13.18
C VAL A 120 -5.03 15.76 12.09
N GLY A 121 -3.73 16.07 12.10
CA GLY A 121 -2.76 15.56 11.12
C GLY A 121 -2.64 14.03 11.15
N ALA A 122 -2.58 13.44 12.33
CA ALA A 122 -2.57 11.98 12.51
C ALA A 122 -3.87 11.34 11.99
N SER A 123 -5.03 11.93 12.29
CA SER A 123 -6.33 11.43 11.82
C SER A 123 -6.44 11.48 10.30
N ILE A 124 -6.06 12.61 9.69
CA ILE A 124 -6.05 12.77 8.23
C ILE A 124 -5.07 11.79 7.59
N THR A 125 -3.90 11.58 8.20
CA THR A 125 -2.92 10.59 7.74
C THR A 125 -3.51 9.18 7.74
N VAL A 126 -4.15 8.77 8.83
CA VAL A 126 -4.77 7.43 8.93
C VAL A 126 -5.86 7.27 7.87
N VAL A 127 -6.77 8.23 7.75
CA VAL A 127 -7.83 8.21 6.73
C VAL A 127 -7.23 8.20 5.33
N GLY A 128 -6.20 9.00 5.08
CA GLY A 128 -5.47 9.05 3.83
C GLY A 128 -4.80 7.73 3.48
N VAL A 129 -4.13 7.07 4.43
CA VAL A 129 -3.53 5.75 4.23
C VAL A 129 -4.60 4.70 3.92
N LEU A 130 -5.72 4.68 4.64
CA LEU A 130 -6.83 3.75 4.36
C LEU A 130 -7.41 3.97 2.95
N GLY A 131 -7.64 5.23 2.57
CA GLY A 131 -8.10 5.59 1.24
C GLY A 131 -7.09 5.21 0.16
N PHE A 132 -5.79 5.42 0.41
CA PHE A 132 -4.71 5.03 -0.48
C PHE A 132 -4.65 3.53 -0.71
N LEU A 133 -4.76 2.72 0.36
CA LEU A 133 -4.75 1.27 0.25
C LEU A 133 -5.85 0.78 -0.70
N MET A 134 -7.02 1.43 -0.75
CA MET A 134 -8.09 1.04 -1.68
C MET A 134 -8.00 1.74 -3.04
N ALA A 135 -7.57 3.00 -3.09
CA ALA A 135 -7.46 3.78 -4.32
C ALA A 135 -6.31 3.30 -5.22
N PHE A 136 -5.24 2.76 -4.63
CA PHE A 136 -4.06 2.31 -5.34
C PHE A 136 -4.34 1.17 -6.33
N PRO A 137 -4.87 -0.01 -5.92
CA PRO A 137 -5.21 -1.09 -6.85
C PRO A 137 -6.23 -0.64 -7.91
N LEU A 138 -7.18 0.23 -7.54
CA LEU A 138 -8.15 0.79 -8.47
C LEU A 138 -7.50 1.67 -9.56
N ALA A 139 -6.50 2.47 -9.19
CA ALA A 139 -5.75 3.30 -10.11
C ALA A 139 -4.83 2.48 -11.05
N LEU A 140 -4.42 1.28 -10.62
CA LEU A 140 -3.69 0.34 -11.47
C LEU A 140 -4.60 -0.32 -12.52
N GLU A 141 -5.87 -0.56 -12.19
CA GLU A 141 -6.88 -1.09 -13.11
C GLU A 141 -7.31 -0.06 -14.16
N ASP A 142 -7.69 1.15 -13.73
CA ASP A 142 -8.20 2.19 -14.64
C ASP A 142 -7.53 3.55 -14.41
N ARG A 143 -6.54 3.82 -15.27
CA ARG A 143 -5.70 5.02 -15.22
C ARG A 143 -6.40 6.28 -15.70
N ARG A 144 -7.51 6.16 -16.44
CA ARG A 144 -8.19 7.31 -17.04
C ARG A 144 -9.07 8.04 -16.03
N ARG A 145 -9.30 7.44 -14.86
CA ARG A 145 -10.11 8.04 -13.80
C ARG A 145 -9.47 9.29 -13.23
N SER A 146 -10.31 10.26 -12.91
CA SER A 146 -9.86 11.49 -12.25
C SER A 146 -9.33 11.17 -10.87
N PHE A 147 -8.34 11.96 -10.43
CA PHE A 147 -7.72 11.81 -9.12
C PHE A 147 -8.73 11.85 -7.97
N GLY A 148 -9.64 12.83 -8.00
CA GLY A 148 -10.66 13.00 -6.98
C GLY A 148 -11.61 11.80 -6.92
N TYR A 149 -11.98 11.25 -8.08
CA TYR A 149 -12.81 10.05 -8.13
C TYR A 149 -12.12 8.85 -7.46
N LEU A 150 -10.84 8.60 -7.76
CA LEU A 150 -10.08 7.50 -7.15
C LEU A 150 -10.04 7.61 -5.62
N TRP A 151 -9.82 8.81 -5.11
CA TRP A 151 -9.79 9.07 -3.66
C TRP A 151 -11.14 8.90 -2.99
N ILE A 152 -12.19 9.52 -3.54
CA ILE A 152 -13.54 9.43 -2.98
C ILE A 152 -14.01 7.97 -3.02
N HIS A 153 -13.77 7.27 -4.12
CA HIS A 153 -14.16 5.87 -4.24
C HIS A 153 -13.33 4.95 -3.35
N GLY A 154 -12.02 5.16 -3.25
CA GLY A 154 -11.15 4.42 -2.33
C GLY A 154 -11.55 4.59 -0.87
N LEU A 155 -11.83 5.82 -0.45
CA LEU A 155 -12.34 6.12 0.89
C LEU A 155 -13.71 5.50 1.12
N HIS A 156 -14.60 5.54 0.13
CA HIS A 156 -15.91 4.90 0.23
C HIS A 156 -15.80 3.38 0.39
N LEU A 157 -14.91 2.74 -0.37
CA LEU A 157 -14.62 1.31 -0.25
C LEU A 157 -14.01 0.97 1.12
N ALA A 158 -13.06 1.78 1.61
CA ALA A 158 -12.44 1.61 2.91
C ALA A 158 -13.47 1.75 4.05
N ALA A 159 -14.37 2.73 3.95
CA ALA A 159 -15.41 2.99 4.94
C ALA A 159 -16.46 1.86 4.99
N ARG A 160 -16.89 1.34 3.82
CA ARG A 160 -17.84 0.22 3.75
C ARG A 160 -17.20 -1.14 4.06
N GLY A 161 -15.91 -1.28 3.81
CA GLY A 161 -15.12 -2.50 3.96
C GLY A 161 -14.01 -2.35 4.99
N ILE A 162 -14.33 -1.90 6.21
CA ILE A 162 -13.30 -1.63 7.22
C ILE A 162 -12.49 -2.89 7.58
N VAL A 163 -13.14 -4.05 7.66
CA VAL A 163 -12.48 -5.32 8.01
C VAL A 163 -11.37 -5.71 7.01
N PRO A 164 -11.63 -5.77 5.69
CA PRO A 164 -10.56 -5.94 4.69
C PRO A 164 -9.41 -4.92 4.82
N THR A 165 -9.74 -3.64 5.04
CA THR A 165 -8.72 -2.59 5.10
C THR A 165 -7.83 -2.74 6.34
N VAL A 166 -8.44 -3.02 7.50
CA VAL A 166 -7.73 -3.30 8.74
C VAL A 166 -6.86 -4.56 8.62
N ALA A 167 -7.30 -5.57 7.86
CA ALA A 167 -6.49 -6.76 7.61
C ALA A 167 -5.18 -6.42 6.87
N ILE A 168 -5.21 -5.49 5.90
CA ILE A 168 -4.00 -5.02 5.20
C ILE A 168 -3.06 -4.34 6.19
N VAL A 169 -3.57 -3.38 6.97
CA VAL A 169 -2.78 -2.63 7.96
C VAL A 169 -2.18 -3.57 9.01
N ALA A 170 -2.97 -4.51 9.52
CA ALA A 170 -2.52 -5.52 10.48
C ALA A 170 -1.43 -6.41 9.87
N THR A 171 -1.58 -6.83 8.62
CA THR A 171 -0.59 -7.65 7.92
C THR A 171 0.72 -6.90 7.71
N MET A 172 0.66 -5.62 7.32
CA MET A 172 1.85 -4.77 7.18
C MET A 172 2.53 -4.55 8.54
N GLY A 173 1.77 -4.27 9.59
CA GLY A 173 2.28 -4.09 10.96
C GLY A 173 2.92 -5.36 11.53
N LEU A 174 2.25 -6.50 11.42
CA LEU A 174 2.79 -7.81 11.82
C LEU A 174 4.01 -8.19 10.99
N GLY A 175 3.99 -7.89 9.68
CA GLY A 175 5.12 -8.15 8.81
C GLY A 175 6.35 -7.33 9.18
N LEU A 176 6.16 -6.04 9.48
CA LEU A 176 7.23 -5.18 9.99
C LEU A 176 7.72 -5.65 11.36
N TRP A 177 6.82 -6.05 12.26
CA TRP A 177 7.19 -6.57 13.58
C TRP A 177 8.01 -7.86 13.47
N LEU A 178 7.59 -8.81 12.63
CA LEU A 178 8.32 -10.05 12.36
C LEU A 178 9.70 -9.78 11.77
N LEU A 179 9.77 -8.80 10.85
CA LEU A 179 11.02 -8.40 10.22
C LEU A 179 12.03 -7.88 11.25
N LEU A 180 11.57 -7.10 12.24
CA LEU A 180 12.42 -6.52 13.27
C LEU A 180 12.84 -7.52 14.37
N ASN A 181 12.04 -8.56 14.63
CA ASN A 181 12.24 -9.44 15.79
C ASN A 181 12.72 -10.86 15.46
N VAL A 182 12.43 -11.40 14.26
CA VAL A 182 12.62 -12.84 13.98
C VAL A 182 13.83 -13.11 13.08
N SER A 183 13.79 -12.63 11.83
CA SER A 183 14.85 -12.93 10.86
C SER A 183 14.78 -12.01 9.64
N ALA A 184 15.95 -11.57 9.17
CA ALA A 184 16.10 -10.87 7.90
C ALA A 184 15.67 -11.72 6.68
N GLY A 185 15.64 -13.06 6.81
CA GLY A 185 15.17 -13.93 5.73
C GLY A 185 13.69 -13.73 5.37
N LEU A 186 12.88 -13.27 6.33
CA LEU A 186 11.46 -12.96 6.11
C LEU A 186 11.26 -11.75 5.20
N LEU A 187 12.27 -10.87 5.08
CA LEU A 187 12.23 -9.66 4.26
C LEU A 187 11.95 -9.99 2.78
N VAL A 188 12.42 -11.15 2.30
CA VAL A 188 12.22 -11.60 0.92
C VAL A 188 10.82 -12.18 0.68
N VAL A 189 10.14 -12.70 1.69
CA VAL A 189 8.81 -13.33 1.50
C VAL A 189 7.67 -12.34 1.76
N LEU A 190 7.91 -11.37 2.65
CA LEU A 190 6.89 -10.45 3.12
C LEU A 190 6.18 -9.63 2.01
N PRO A 191 6.89 -9.04 1.03
CA PRO A 191 6.25 -8.21 0.00
C PRO A 191 5.22 -9.00 -0.82
N GLY A 192 5.56 -10.24 -1.19
CA GLY A 192 4.65 -11.14 -1.90
C GLY A 192 3.39 -11.44 -1.10
N ALA A 193 3.54 -11.78 0.18
CA ALA A 193 2.40 -12.05 1.07
C ALA A 193 1.50 -10.81 1.22
N ILE A 194 2.09 -9.63 1.43
CA ILE A 194 1.35 -8.37 1.54
C ILE A 194 0.59 -8.08 0.25
N ALA A 195 1.21 -8.24 -0.92
CA ALA A 195 0.55 -8.00 -2.21
C ALA A 195 -0.67 -8.92 -2.44
N VAL A 196 -0.59 -10.18 -2.00
CA VAL A 196 -1.72 -11.12 -2.07
C VAL A 196 -2.84 -10.70 -1.12
N VAL A 197 -2.53 -10.43 0.15
CA VAL A 197 -3.53 -10.00 1.14
C VAL A 197 -4.20 -8.71 0.70
N TRP A 198 -3.43 -7.75 0.20
CA TRP A 198 -3.93 -6.48 -0.31
C TRP A 198 -4.93 -6.68 -1.44
N THR A 199 -4.56 -7.44 -2.47
CA THR A 199 -5.47 -7.70 -3.59
C THR A 199 -6.72 -8.45 -3.17
N VAL A 200 -6.62 -9.46 -2.31
CA VAL A 200 -7.79 -10.20 -1.80
C VAL A 200 -8.70 -9.28 -1.00
N ALA A 201 -8.14 -8.43 -0.13
CA ALA A 201 -8.90 -7.47 0.64
C ALA A 201 -9.62 -6.45 -0.25
N PHE A 202 -8.93 -5.95 -1.29
CA PHE A 202 -9.51 -5.04 -2.29
C PHE A 202 -10.70 -5.68 -3.03
N LEU A 203 -10.52 -6.88 -3.60
CA LEU A 203 -11.59 -7.59 -4.31
C LEU A 203 -12.78 -7.92 -3.38
N THR A 204 -12.49 -8.25 -2.12
CA THR A 204 -13.53 -8.48 -1.10
C THR A 204 -14.31 -7.20 -0.79
N ALA A 205 -13.64 -6.05 -0.69
CA ALA A 205 -14.30 -4.77 -0.50
C ALA A 205 -15.15 -4.37 -1.72
N GLN A 206 -14.63 -4.57 -2.93
CA GLN A 206 -15.31 -4.25 -4.18
C GLN A 206 -16.57 -5.11 -4.38
N SER A 207 -16.48 -6.42 -4.20
CA SER A 207 -17.64 -7.33 -4.32
C SER A 207 -18.77 -6.97 -3.35
N ARG A 208 -18.43 -6.59 -2.11
CA ARG A 208 -19.43 -6.12 -1.12
C ARG A 208 -20.12 -4.82 -1.55
N SER A 209 -19.40 -3.91 -2.20
CA SER A 209 -20.00 -2.65 -2.67
C SER A 209 -21.00 -2.84 -3.83
N HIS A 210 -20.78 -3.83 -4.71
CA HIS A 210 -21.68 -4.09 -5.84
C HIS A 210 -23.03 -4.67 -5.41
N LEU A 211 -23.05 -5.53 -4.39
CA LEU A 211 -24.27 -6.17 -3.88
C LEU A 211 -25.29 -5.16 -3.34
N THR A 212 -24.83 -4.02 -2.82
CA THR A 212 -25.71 -2.96 -2.32
C THR A 212 -26.37 -2.13 -3.42
N THR A 213 -25.84 -2.10 -4.63
CA THR A 213 -26.39 -1.26 -5.71
C THR A 213 -27.53 -1.94 -6.46
N THR A 214 -27.60 -3.27 -6.45
CA THR A 214 -28.63 -4.05 -7.14
C THR A 214 -29.84 -4.40 -6.28
N ALA A 215 -29.82 -4.03 -4.99
CA ALA A 215 -30.89 -4.35 -4.02
C ALA A 215 -31.91 -3.21 -3.84
N HIS A 216 -31.81 -2.14 -4.63
CA HIS A 216 -32.70 -0.98 -4.66
C HIS A 216 -33.27 -0.81 -6.06
#